data_AF-A0A950TKP4-F1
#
_entry.id   AF-A0A950TKP4-F1
#
_cell.length_a   1.000
_cell.length_b   1.000
_cell.length_c   1.000
_cell.angle_alpha   90.00
_cell.angle_beta   90.00
_cell.angle_gamma   90.00
#
_symmetry.space_group_name_H-M   'P 1'
#
loop_
_entity.id
_entity.type
_entity.pdbx_description
1 polymer ?
#
loop_
_entity_poly.entity_id
_entity_poly.type
_entity_poly.pdbx_seq_one_letter_code
_entity_poly.pdbx_strand_id
1 'polypeptide(L)'
;MALILAVTAAATAAHSADAPPDIKGSWTGKGKVLVYGSNVHNPGSQTMAEPPRVRDIEMTDVVEGQEGRLAWGHSSSKTMDTKEPFAWTISADNKTIIGADQDGYFNITLLGPDKMDKCYLHSGLSPSKSIVATCYEMQRAK
;
A
#
# COMPACT_ATOMS: atom_id res chain seq x y z
N MET A 1 -56.22 -27.34 25.70
CA MET A 1 -55.46 -27.18 24.44
C MET A 1 -54.58 -25.94 24.64
N ALA A 2 -53.30 -26.13 25.00
CA ALA A 2 -52.38 -25.04 25.31
C ALA A 2 -51.38 -24.90 24.16
N LEU A 3 -51.35 -23.71 23.54
CA LEU A 3 -50.48 -23.40 22.41
C LEU A 3 -49.14 -22.87 22.97
N ILE A 4 -48.07 -23.65 22.81
CA ILE A 4 -46.71 -23.24 23.20
C ILE A 4 -46.12 -22.43 22.05
N LEU A 5 -45.87 -21.14 22.28
CA LEU A 5 -45.15 -20.25 21.35
C LEU A 5 -43.65 -20.55 21.46
N ALA A 6 -43.07 -21.21 20.45
CA ALA A 6 -41.63 -21.38 20.34
C ALA A 6 -41.00 -20.09 19.78
N VAL A 7 -40.30 -19.34 20.63
CA VAL A 7 -39.50 -18.19 20.22
C VAL A 7 -38.16 -18.71 19.69
N THR A 8 -38.00 -18.78 18.38
CA THR A 8 -36.71 -19.07 17.74
C THR A 8 -35.82 -17.83 17.84
N ALA A 9 -34.90 -17.83 18.82
CA ALA A 9 -33.83 -16.85 18.87
C ALA A 9 -32.86 -17.11 17.70
N ALA A 10 -32.95 -16.31 16.65
CA ALA A 10 -31.92 -16.25 15.63
C ALA A 10 -30.67 -15.62 16.26
N ALA A 11 -29.74 -16.46 16.74
CA ALA A 11 -28.42 -16.01 17.13
C ALA A 11 -27.71 -15.51 15.86
N THR A 12 -27.74 -14.19 15.63
CA THR A 12 -26.79 -13.56 14.72
C THR A 12 -25.41 -13.82 15.28
N ALA A 13 -24.65 -14.73 14.66
CA ALA A 13 -23.24 -14.87 14.93
C ALA A 13 -22.58 -13.52 14.64
N ALA A 14 -22.34 -12.74 15.69
CA ALA A 14 -21.47 -11.59 15.62
C ALA A 14 -20.13 -12.13 15.12
N HIS A 15 -19.80 -11.85 13.86
CA HIS A 15 -18.47 -12.11 13.36
C HIS A 15 -17.56 -11.26 14.23
N SER A 16 -16.79 -11.90 15.11
CA SER A 16 -15.58 -11.30 15.66
C SER A 16 -14.83 -10.73 14.46
N ALA A 17 -14.78 -9.40 14.34
CA ALA A 17 -13.94 -8.79 13.33
C ALA A 17 -12.52 -9.22 13.69
N ASP A 18 -11.96 -10.17 12.93
CA ASP A 18 -10.59 -10.64 13.16
C ASP A 18 -9.70 -9.41 13.27
N ALA A 19 -8.91 -9.36 14.34
CA ALA A 19 -8.01 -8.24 14.59
C ALA A 19 -7.15 -8.01 13.33
N PRO A 20 -6.92 -6.75 12.93
CA PRO A 20 -6.11 -6.47 11.75
C PRO A 20 -4.70 -7.05 11.92
N PRO A 21 -4.11 -7.58 10.83
CA PRO A 21 -2.75 -8.12 10.89
C PRO A 21 -1.76 -7.03 11.29
N ASP A 22 -0.74 -7.40 12.07
CA ASP A 22 0.40 -6.52 12.36
C ASP A 22 1.30 -6.40 11.12
N ILE A 23 1.38 -5.19 10.56
CA ILE A 23 2.16 -4.88 9.37
C ILE A 23 3.39 -4.01 9.66
N LYS A 24 3.69 -3.74 10.94
CA LYS A 24 4.87 -2.94 11.34
C LYS A 24 6.18 -3.61 10.94
N GLY A 25 7.17 -2.80 10.55
CA GLY A 25 8.49 -3.27 10.18
C GLY A 25 8.93 -2.74 8.82
N SER A 26 10.10 -3.21 8.38
CA SER A 26 10.68 -2.81 7.10
C SER A 26 10.30 -3.80 6.01
N TRP A 27 9.92 -3.29 4.85
CA TRP A 27 9.50 -4.05 3.70
C TRP A 27 10.32 -3.62 2.49
N THR A 28 10.80 -4.57 1.69
CA THR A 28 11.60 -4.27 0.50
C THR A 28 11.07 -5.03 -0.71
N GLY A 29 11.07 -4.38 -1.87
CA GLY A 29 10.62 -4.98 -3.12
C GLY A 29 11.34 -4.42 -4.33
N LYS A 30 11.36 -5.22 -5.40
CA LYS A 30 11.97 -4.88 -6.68
C LYS A 30 10.96 -5.11 -7.79
N GLY A 31 10.93 -4.22 -8.77
CA GLY A 31 10.00 -4.32 -9.87
C GLY A 31 10.36 -3.45 -11.06
N LYS A 32 9.41 -3.34 -11.98
CA LYS A 32 9.46 -2.38 -13.08
C LYS A 32 8.52 -1.22 -12.78
N VAL A 33 8.92 -0.03 -13.20
CA VAL A 33 8.14 1.21 -13.09
C VAL A 33 7.99 1.85 -14.46
N LEU A 34 6.77 2.27 -14.79
CA LEU A 34 6.46 3.08 -15.97
C LEU A 34 6.40 4.55 -15.54
N VAL A 35 7.13 5.42 -16.25
CA VAL A 35 7.28 6.84 -15.89
C VAL A 35 7.12 7.74 -17.11
N TYR A 36 6.24 8.74 -17.01
CA TYR A 36 6.29 9.97 -17.82
C TYR A 36 6.93 11.09 -16.99
N GLY A 37 7.73 11.98 -17.62
CA GLY A 37 8.46 13.02 -16.90
C GLY A 37 9.61 12.44 -16.06
N SER A 38 10.05 13.11 -14.99
CA SER A 38 11.09 12.61 -14.08
C SER A 38 10.87 13.09 -12.65
N ASN A 39 11.36 12.32 -11.68
CA ASN A 39 11.32 12.67 -10.26
C ASN A 39 12.55 12.10 -9.55
N VAL A 40 12.69 12.38 -8.25
CA VAL A 40 13.86 12.00 -7.45
C VAL A 40 14.06 10.48 -7.36
N HIS A 41 12.98 9.70 -7.37
CA HIS A 41 13.03 8.24 -7.38
C HIS A 41 13.30 7.66 -8.78
N ASN A 42 12.95 8.41 -9.82
CA ASN A 42 13.03 8.02 -11.22
C ASN A 42 13.76 9.09 -12.04
N PRO A 43 15.06 9.35 -11.76
CA PRO A 43 15.78 10.45 -12.39
C PRO A 43 15.94 10.23 -13.89
N GLY A 44 15.95 11.33 -14.64
CA GLY A 44 16.08 11.35 -16.10
C GLY A 44 15.86 12.75 -16.65
N SER A 45 16.18 12.95 -17.93
CA SER A 45 16.00 14.23 -18.63
C SER A 45 14.67 14.35 -19.36
N GLN A 46 13.89 13.27 -19.45
CA GLN A 46 12.64 13.27 -20.21
C GLN A 46 11.54 14.05 -19.50
N THR A 47 10.74 14.73 -20.30
CA THR A 47 9.61 15.55 -19.91
C THR A 47 8.28 14.80 -20.07
N MET A 48 7.18 15.42 -19.63
CA MET A 48 5.82 14.88 -19.82
C MET A 48 5.38 14.81 -21.28
N ALA A 49 6.06 15.50 -22.21
CA ALA A 49 5.75 15.51 -23.64
C ALA A 49 6.36 14.32 -24.41
N GLU A 50 7.25 13.57 -23.78
CA GLU A 50 7.97 12.45 -24.39
C GLU A 50 7.30 11.10 -24.07
N PRO A 51 7.58 10.05 -24.87
CA PRO A 51 7.12 8.69 -24.56
C PRO A 51 7.57 8.24 -23.17
N PRO A 52 6.79 7.38 -22.49
CA PRO A 52 7.15 6.92 -21.17
C PRO A 52 8.35 5.98 -21.20
N ARG A 53 9.06 5.91 -20.08
CA ARG A 53 10.15 4.95 -19.88
C ARG A 53 9.76 3.87 -18.88
N VAL A 54 10.14 2.63 -19.17
CA VAL A 54 10.10 1.51 -18.23
C VAL A 54 11.49 1.30 -17.65
N ARG A 55 11.60 1.23 -16.32
CA ARG A 55 12.89 1.03 -15.63
C ARG A 55 12.76 0.08 -14.45
N ASP A 56 13.88 -0.44 -13.97
CA ASP A 56 13.94 -1.13 -12.68
C ASP A 56 13.82 -0.15 -11.53
N ILE A 57 13.15 -0.59 -10.47
CA ILE A 57 13.04 0.13 -9.20
C ILE A 57 13.20 -0.84 -8.03
N GLU A 58 13.80 -0.35 -6.95
CA GLU A 58 13.89 -1.04 -5.66
C GLU A 58 13.40 -0.06 -4.61
N MET A 59 12.37 -0.45 -3.86
CA MET A 59 11.72 0.40 -2.85
C MET A 59 11.77 -0.26 -1.48
N THR A 60 11.85 0.59 -0.47
CA THR A 60 11.76 0.24 0.94
C THR A 60 10.61 1.02 1.56
N ASP A 61 9.70 0.33 2.24
CA ASP A 61 8.68 0.95 3.09
C ASP A 61 8.95 0.54 4.54
N VAL A 62 9.00 1.50 5.45
CA VAL A 62 9.10 1.24 6.88
C VAL A 62 7.77 1.64 7.51
N VAL A 63 7.04 0.64 8.01
CA VAL A 63 5.82 0.85 8.80
C VAL A 63 6.23 1.00 10.26
N GLU A 64 6.26 2.25 10.73
CA GLU A 64 6.75 2.60 12.08
C GLU A 64 5.69 2.34 13.15
N GLY A 65 4.43 2.65 12.83
CA GLY A 65 3.34 2.54 13.76
C GLY A 65 2.05 2.04 13.13
N GLN A 66 1.22 1.46 13.98
CA GLN A 66 -0.08 0.92 13.61
C GLN A 66 -1.03 1.02 14.80
N GLU A 67 -2.22 1.55 14.56
CA GLU A 67 -3.34 1.59 15.49
C GLU A 67 -4.56 0.94 14.82
N GLY A 68 -4.83 -0.31 15.20
CA GLY A 68 -5.86 -1.12 14.55
C GLY A 68 -5.62 -1.22 13.05
N ARG A 69 -6.53 -0.62 12.27
CA ARG A 69 -6.51 -0.63 10.80
C ARG A 69 -5.76 0.54 10.19
N LEU A 70 -5.19 1.42 10.99
CA LEU A 70 -4.46 2.60 10.52
C LEU A 70 -2.97 2.37 10.73
N ALA A 71 -2.15 2.67 9.73
CA ALA A 71 -0.70 2.52 9.81
C ALA A 71 0.00 3.72 9.16
N TRP A 72 1.20 4.02 9.64
CA TRP A 72 2.00 5.13 9.15
C TRP A 72 3.49 4.79 9.17
N GLY A 73 4.25 5.57 8.42
CA GLY A 73 5.69 5.43 8.33
C GLY A 73 6.21 6.16 7.11
N HIS A 74 7.24 5.61 6.48
CA HIS A 74 7.88 6.28 5.36
C HIS A 74 8.36 5.34 4.26
N SER A 75 8.45 5.85 3.03
CA SER A 75 8.96 5.14 1.87
C SER A 75 10.22 5.80 1.31
N SER A 76 11.09 4.98 0.73
CA SER A 76 12.33 5.40 0.07
C SER A 76 12.59 4.51 -1.13
N SER A 77 13.28 5.02 -2.15
CA SER A 77 13.86 4.18 -3.19
C SER A 77 15.33 3.94 -2.94
N LYS A 78 15.88 2.87 -3.50
CA LYS A 78 17.34 2.67 -3.50
C LYS A 78 18.10 3.82 -4.17
N THR A 79 17.47 4.51 -5.11
CA THR A 79 18.05 5.66 -5.81
C THR A 79 18.04 6.91 -4.94
N MET A 80 17.05 7.08 -4.08
CA MET A 80 16.91 8.26 -3.22
C MET A 80 16.22 7.89 -1.89
N ASP A 81 16.92 8.13 -0.79
CA ASP A 81 16.42 7.93 0.58
C ASP A 81 15.65 9.16 1.06
N THR A 82 14.52 9.45 0.42
CA THR A 82 13.68 10.63 0.75
C THR A 82 12.93 10.50 2.07
N LYS A 83 12.64 9.27 2.51
CA LYS A 83 11.80 8.98 3.68
C LYS A 83 10.46 9.73 3.61
N GLU A 84 9.81 9.64 2.45
CA GLU A 84 8.51 10.25 2.21
C GLU A 84 7.44 9.63 3.12
N PRO A 85 6.71 10.44 3.90
CA PRO A 85 5.73 9.90 4.82
C PRO A 85 4.53 9.31 4.07
N PHE A 86 4.00 8.19 4.55
CA PHE A 86 2.74 7.63 4.08
C PHE A 86 1.73 7.47 5.22
N ALA A 87 0.46 7.45 4.84
CA ALA A 87 -0.65 7.02 5.69
C ALA A 87 -1.44 5.92 4.98
N TRP A 88 -1.57 4.77 5.64
CA TRP A 88 -2.21 3.56 5.12
C TRP A 88 -3.39 3.15 5.99
N THR A 89 -4.38 2.51 5.37
CA THR A 89 -5.47 1.83 6.07
C THR A 89 -5.70 0.42 5.53
N ILE A 90 -5.87 -0.53 6.44
CA ILE A 90 -6.23 -1.92 6.17
C ILE A 90 -7.76 -1.98 6.06
N SER A 91 -8.27 -2.44 4.94
CA SER A 91 -9.70 -2.62 4.69
C SER A 91 -10.32 -3.67 5.63
N ALA A 92 -11.65 -3.73 5.66
CA ALA A 92 -12.39 -4.67 6.51
C ALA A 92 -12.06 -6.16 6.20
N ASP A 93 -11.51 -6.45 5.03
CA ASP A 93 -11.13 -7.80 4.61
C ASP A 93 -9.79 -8.30 5.20
N ASN A 94 -9.10 -7.47 6.00
CA ASN A 94 -7.78 -7.77 6.57
C ASN A 94 -6.68 -8.08 5.54
N LYS A 95 -6.87 -7.73 4.25
CA LYS A 95 -5.95 -8.08 3.17
C LYS A 95 -5.62 -6.90 2.27
N THR A 96 -6.59 -6.06 1.96
CA THR A 96 -6.36 -4.86 1.16
C THR A 96 -5.88 -3.73 2.04
N ILE A 97 -4.81 -3.06 1.62
CA ILE A 97 -4.33 -1.81 2.19
C ILE A 97 -4.45 -0.74 1.11
N ILE A 98 -5.04 0.39 1.45
CA ILE A 98 -5.07 1.59 0.62
C ILE A 98 -4.41 2.73 1.37
N GLY A 99 -3.79 3.67 0.66
CA GLY A 99 -3.15 4.79 1.32
C GLY A 99 -2.61 5.83 0.36
N ALA A 100 -1.92 6.81 0.90
CA ALA A 100 -1.29 7.87 0.13
C ALA A 100 0.02 8.33 0.75
N ASP A 101 0.85 8.93 -0.08
CA ASP A 101 1.96 9.81 0.31
C ASP A 101 1.73 11.22 -0.26
N GLN A 102 2.78 12.03 -0.35
CA GLN A 102 2.69 13.41 -0.84
C GLN A 102 2.45 13.50 -2.35
N ASP A 103 2.76 12.45 -3.09
CA ASP A 103 2.70 12.43 -4.55
C ASP A 103 1.54 11.57 -5.06
N GLY A 104 1.26 10.44 -4.40
CA GLY A 104 0.49 9.34 -4.96
C GLY A 104 -0.28 8.49 -3.97
N TYR A 105 -0.74 7.35 -4.50
CA TYR A 105 -1.61 6.42 -3.82
C TYR A 105 -1.05 5.00 -3.86
N PHE A 106 -1.24 4.30 -2.76
CA PHE A 106 -0.91 2.89 -2.60
C PHE A 106 -2.17 2.04 -2.71
N ASN A 107 -2.05 0.93 -3.41
CA ASN A 107 -3.00 -0.18 -3.35
C ASN A 107 -2.21 -1.47 -3.15
N ILE A 108 -2.32 -2.04 -1.96
CA ILE A 108 -1.48 -3.12 -1.49
C ILE A 108 -2.38 -4.31 -1.13
N THR A 109 -1.96 -5.52 -1.48
CA THR A 109 -2.60 -6.77 -1.05
C THR A 109 -1.64 -7.56 -0.18
N LEU A 110 -2.04 -7.89 1.04
CA LEU A 110 -1.32 -8.81 1.91
C LEU A 110 -1.45 -10.23 1.36
N LEU A 111 -0.31 -10.81 0.96
CA LEU A 111 -0.21 -12.17 0.43
C LEU A 111 0.11 -13.20 1.52
N GLY A 112 0.65 -12.73 2.66
CA GLY A 112 0.96 -13.52 3.84
C GLY A 112 1.55 -12.63 4.95
N PRO A 113 1.99 -13.22 6.08
CA PRO A 113 2.53 -12.45 7.21
C PRO A 113 3.73 -11.57 6.83
N ASP A 114 4.59 -12.04 5.93
CA ASP A 114 5.83 -11.36 5.56
C ASP A 114 5.90 -11.01 4.07
N LYS A 115 4.75 -11.04 3.38
CA LYS A 115 4.69 -10.81 1.94
C LYS A 115 3.48 -9.97 1.54
N MET A 116 3.69 -8.96 0.71
CA MET A 116 2.62 -8.15 0.12
C MET A 116 2.88 -7.88 -1.36
N ASP A 117 1.83 -7.70 -2.16
CA ASP A 117 1.91 -7.11 -3.49
C ASP A 117 1.59 -5.61 -3.35
N LYS A 118 2.52 -4.73 -3.74
CA LYS A 118 2.35 -3.28 -3.65
C LYS A 118 2.22 -2.70 -5.04
N CYS A 119 1.10 -2.05 -5.30
CA CYS A 119 0.96 -1.12 -6.40
C CYS A 119 1.04 0.33 -5.91
N TYR A 120 1.72 1.17 -6.68
CA TYR A 120 1.81 2.60 -6.47
C TYR A 120 1.55 3.35 -7.77
N LEU A 121 0.81 4.45 -7.67
CA LEU A 121 0.59 5.37 -8.77
C LEU A 121 0.56 6.81 -8.29
N HIS A 122 1.02 7.73 -9.14
CA HIS A 122 0.68 9.14 -9.01
C HIS A 122 0.44 9.79 -10.36
N SER A 123 -0.36 10.86 -10.34
CA SER A 123 -0.69 11.65 -11.52
C SER A 123 0.28 12.81 -11.71
N GLY A 124 0.30 13.39 -12.92
CA GLY A 124 1.11 14.57 -13.25
C GLY A 124 0.72 15.85 -12.51
N LEU A 125 -0.31 15.79 -11.65
CA LEU A 125 -0.70 16.88 -10.74
C LEU A 125 0.02 16.79 -9.38
N SER A 126 0.80 15.74 -9.13
CA SER A 126 1.63 15.61 -7.93
C SER A 126 2.68 16.73 -7.87
N PRO A 127 3.22 17.04 -6.67
CA PRO A 127 4.40 17.91 -6.52
C PRO A 127 5.58 17.52 -7.42
N SER A 128 5.80 16.22 -7.65
CA SER A 128 6.83 15.72 -8.57
C SER A 128 6.54 15.95 -10.06
N LYS A 129 5.31 16.27 -10.46
CA LYS A 129 4.89 16.58 -11.84
C LYS A 129 5.25 15.48 -12.86
N SER A 130 5.30 14.23 -12.40
CA SER A 130 5.48 13.03 -13.23
C SER A 130 4.21 12.18 -13.21
N ILE A 131 4.09 11.21 -14.11
CA ILE A 131 3.11 10.12 -13.97
C ILE A 131 3.88 8.85 -13.71
N VAL A 132 3.53 8.13 -12.64
CA VAL A 132 4.18 6.89 -12.23
C VAL A 132 3.14 5.80 -12.06
N ALA A 133 3.46 4.60 -12.52
CA ALA A 133 2.71 3.38 -12.22
C ALA A 133 3.65 2.19 -12.04
N THR A 134 3.43 1.40 -10.99
CA THR A 134 4.21 0.19 -10.71
C THR A 134 3.43 -0.77 -9.81
N CYS A 135 3.69 -2.07 -9.95
CA CYS A 135 3.31 -3.10 -8.98
C CYS A 135 4.47 -4.09 -8.81
N TYR A 136 4.73 -4.53 -7.59
CA TYR A 136 5.69 -5.59 -7.30
C TYR A 136 5.49 -6.17 -5.89
N GLU A 137 5.95 -7.41 -5.72
CA GLU A 137 5.99 -8.04 -4.41
C GLU A 137 7.03 -7.38 -3.50
N MET A 138 6.67 -7.24 -2.24
CA MET A 138 7.55 -6.81 -1.16
C MET A 138 7.61 -7.90 -0.09
N GLN A 139 8.80 -8.03 0.49
CA GLN A 139 9.09 -8.96 1.57
C GLN A 139 9.43 -8.17 2.84
N ARG A 140 8.90 -8.62 3.97
CA ARG A 140 9.27 -8.08 5.28
C ARG A 140 10.71 -8.48 5.60
N ALA A 141 11.51 -7.54 6.04
CA ALA A 141 12.83 -7.83 6.62
C ALA A 141 12.64 -8.69 7.88
N LYS A 142 13.51 -9.69 8.04
CA LYS A 142 13.56 -10.54 9.24
C LYS A 142 14.26 -9.84 10.39
#